data_AF-A0A9P8HLZ4-F1
#
_entry.id   AF-A0A9P8HLZ4-F1
#
_cell.length_a   1.000
_cell.length_b   1.000
_cell.length_c   1.000
_cell.angle_alpha   90.00
_cell.angle_beta   90.00
_cell.angle_gamma   90.00
#
_symmetry.space_group_name_H-M   'P 1'
#
loop_
_entity.id
_entity.type
_entity.pdbx_description
1 polymer ?
#
loop_
_entity_poly.entity_id
_entity_poly.type
_entity_poly.pdbx_seq_one_letter_code
_entity_poly.pdbx_strand_id
1 'polypeptide(L)'
;MADSYLRVFILVDALDECQGSDGCRANLLTDMFFLRDKSKVNIFATSRLIPEIMEKFEACKRMEIRATEDDVRRYVHGQLDGGNIEHLPSLIKHKPELKHEIIKGISDAVDGMFLLAKIYLDTLVDKVTVADVRETVMQLPKQVSGSGEDKRLEILNQAYESAWERINGQKEGFRNIATRVLAWISFAKRPLYTDELQHALALKIGMDVFDEDAIPQVQDMVSFCAGLVTVDEKSNVIRLAHYTTQEFFDRKKSDWFPNAEAMIAETCISYLSLEIFGEYCLDESDLDGSGLVKSNLDYLCSWGLYKYASYYWGDHARVAGRKLDESVIGFLMRGTVASTAFHVMLERFPTNQRIVNTTCFFPDDIFDYFQLKPFSLVSGLHLAVHFELHEAINMLLKNGCDINGRKGLELTPLLMAIDNGRIGIAEMLLDNGAHMGTVSGQSIMYLTVAMEPKNYSERLVQRLIAKGIGDGEDFSLYLLPAAEFGHTAIVKLLLNKGANIDAADSSLRTALHTAILLQ
;
A
#
# COMPACT_ATOMS: atom_id res chain seq x y z
N MET A 1 -6.91 4.07 33.01
CA MET A 1 -5.63 4.81 32.93
C MET A 1 -5.85 6.33 32.87
N ALA A 2 -6.87 6.86 32.18
CA ALA A 2 -7.12 8.31 32.19
C ALA A 2 -7.55 8.87 33.57
N ASP A 3 -8.34 8.10 34.34
CA ASP A 3 -8.84 8.52 35.66
C ASP A 3 -7.77 8.63 36.76
N SER A 4 -6.55 8.14 36.51
CA SER A 4 -5.42 8.31 37.44
C SER A 4 -4.71 9.66 37.30
N TYR A 5 -5.09 10.49 36.33
CA TYR A 5 -4.49 11.81 36.10
C TYR A 5 -5.47 12.95 36.39
N LEU A 6 -4.96 14.04 36.97
CA LEU A 6 -5.75 15.23 37.32
C LEU A 6 -6.35 15.95 36.09
N ARG A 7 -5.61 15.95 34.98
CA ARG A 7 -6.05 16.42 33.65
C ARG A 7 -5.30 15.63 32.59
N VAL A 8 -6.01 15.27 31.53
CA VAL A 8 -5.44 14.63 30.34
C VAL A 8 -5.70 15.52 29.13
N PHE A 9 -4.72 15.62 28.24
CA PHE A 9 -4.85 16.30 26.95
C PHE A 9 -4.55 15.30 25.85
N ILE A 10 -5.45 15.20 24.87
CA ILE A 10 -5.25 14.43 23.64
C ILE A 10 -5.13 15.44 22.50
N LEU A 11 -3.99 15.40 21.81
CA LEU A 11 -3.75 16.18 20.60
C LEU A 11 -3.84 15.24 19.40
N VAL A 12 -4.73 15.56 18.47
CA VAL A 12 -4.93 14.80 17.23
C VAL A 12 -4.54 15.70 16.07
N ASP A 13 -3.43 15.37 15.41
CA ASP A 13 -2.98 16.10 14.24
C ASP A 13 -3.61 15.53 12.97
N ALA A 14 -4.00 16.41 12.03
CA ALA A 14 -4.53 16.09 10.71
C ALA A 14 -5.64 15.04 10.72
N LEU A 15 -6.70 15.26 11.51
CA LEU A 15 -7.83 14.32 11.66
C LEU A 15 -8.53 14.01 10.32
N ASP A 16 -8.42 14.89 9.32
CA ASP A 16 -8.91 14.67 7.97
C ASP A 16 -8.16 13.58 7.19
N GLU A 17 -6.91 13.26 7.56
CA GLU A 17 -6.11 12.19 6.93
C GLU A 17 -6.52 10.79 7.40
N CYS A 18 -7.36 10.69 8.42
CA CYS A 18 -7.95 9.42 8.83
C CYS A 18 -8.92 8.93 7.74
N GLN A 19 -8.63 7.74 7.18
CA GLN A 19 -9.39 7.18 6.05
C GLN A 19 -10.89 7.04 6.38
N GLY A 20 -11.72 7.55 5.46
CA GLY A 20 -13.19 7.51 5.60
C GLY A 20 -13.84 6.23 5.04
N SER A 21 -13.18 5.49 4.15
CA SER A 21 -13.78 4.37 3.40
C SER A 21 -14.22 3.21 4.29
N ASP A 22 -13.51 2.98 5.40
CA ASP A 22 -13.69 1.80 6.25
C ASP A 22 -14.42 2.14 7.56
N GLY A 23 -15.00 3.35 7.67
CA GLY A 23 -15.61 3.85 8.91
C GLY A 23 -14.61 4.20 10.02
N CYS A 24 -13.30 4.09 9.76
CA CYS A 24 -12.23 4.33 10.71
C CYS A 24 -12.32 5.73 11.34
N ARG A 25 -12.47 6.78 10.52
CA ARG A 25 -12.63 8.16 11.01
C ARG A 25 -13.87 8.35 11.87
N ALA A 26 -15.00 7.78 11.46
CA ALA A 26 -16.25 7.87 12.22
C ALA A 26 -16.15 7.16 13.58
N ASN A 27 -15.50 6.00 13.62
CA ASN A 27 -15.22 5.26 14.86
C ASN A 27 -14.29 6.04 15.77
N LEU A 28 -13.18 6.57 15.24
CA LEU A 28 -12.23 7.39 15.99
C LEU A 28 -12.91 8.62 16.60
N LEU A 29 -13.71 9.34 15.80
CA LEU A 29 -14.51 10.47 16.28
C LEU A 29 -15.43 10.04 17.42
N THR A 30 -16.17 8.95 17.25
CA THR A 30 -17.09 8.44 18.27
C THR A 30 -16.38 8.11 19.58
N ASP A 31 -15.26 7.39 19.51
CA ASP A 31 -14.46 7.00 20.68
C ASP A 31 -13.84 8.21 21.38
N MET A 32 -13.34 9.19 20.62
CA MET A 32 -12.78 10.44 21.15
C MET A 32 -13.82 11.22 21.96
N PHE A 33 -15.02 11.43 21.40
CA PHE A 33 -16.08 12.16 22.10
C PHE A 33 -16.64 11.36 23.28
N PHE A 34 -16.74 10.03 23.16
CA PHE A 34 -17.10 9.16 24.27
C PHE A 34 -16.11 9.25 25.44
N LEU A 35 -14.80 9.28 25.15
CA LEU A 35 -13.75 9.47 26.16
C LEU A 35 -13.87 10.82 26.86
N ARG A 36 -14.10 11.90 26.11
CA ARG A 36 -14.32 13.24 26.66
C ARG A 36 -15.53 13.29 27.59
N ASP A 37 -16.61 12.60 27.22
CA ASP A 37 -17.86 12.65 27.99
C ASP A 37 -17.80 11.80 29.27
N LYS A 38 -16.99 10.73 29.26
CA LYS A 38 -16.83 9.84 30.43
C LYS A 38 -15.68 10.21 31.38
N SER A 39 -14.71 11.00 30.92
CA SER A 39 -13.49 11.27 31.69
C SER A 39 -13.03 12.73 31.59
N LYS A 40 -12.11 13.18 32.44
CA LYS A 40 -11.61 14.58 32.45
C LYS A 40 -10.54 14.83 31.37
N VAL A 41 -10.84 14.44 30.13
CA VAL A 41 -9.96 14.59 28.98
C VAL A 41 -10.30 15.85 28.20
N ASN A 42 -9.27 16.62 27.83
CA ASN A 42 -9.37 17.75 26.92
C ASN A 42 -8.85 17.32 25.56
N ILE A 43 -9.58 17.66 24.50
CA ILE A 43 -9.24 17.27 23.13
C ILE A 43 -8.90 18.51 22.33
N PHE A 44 -7.77 18.48 21.65
CA PHE A 44 -7.39 19.45 20.63
C PHE A 44 -7.13 18.69 19.34
N ALA A 45 -7.78 19.12 18.25
CA ALA A 45 -7.62 18.48 16.95
C ALA A 45 -7.35 19.53 15.86
N THR A 46 -6.45 19.22 14.93
CA THR A 46 -6.29 19.97 13.68
C THR A 46 -6.99 19.22 12.56
N SER A 47 -7.71 19.95 11.71
CA SER A 47 -8.37 19.36 10.55
C SER A 47 -8.76 20.39 9.50
N ARG A 48 -8.94 19.96 8.26
CA ARG A 48 -9.65 20.74 7.23
C ARG A 48 -11.13 20.91 7.56
N LEU A 49 -11.77 21.84 6.85
CA LEU A 49 -13.20 22.11 6.92
C LEU A 49 -14.01 21.00 6.23
N ILE A 50 -14.02 19.79 6.80
CA ILE A 50 -14.84 18.67 6.33
C ILE A 50 -16.17 18.68 7.09
N PRO A 51 -17.34 18.70 6.41
CA PRO A 51 -18.64 18.78 7.06
C PRO A 51 -18.86 17.77 8.20
N GLU A 52 -18.48 16.50 7.99
CA GLU A 52 -18.57 15.43 8.99
C GLU A 52 -17.82 15.74 10.29
N ILE A 53 -16.60 16.28 10.18
CA ILE A 53 -15.79 16.66 11.33
C ILE A 53 -16.38 17.92 11.97
N MET A 54 -16.76 18.90 11.14
CA MET A 54 -17.31 20.18 11.59
C MET A 54 -18.60 20.02 12.40
N GLU A 55 -19.47 19.08 12.01
CA GLU A 55 -20.70 18.76 12.73
C GLU A 55 -20.41 18.22 14.15
N LYS A 56 -19.42 17.32 14.29
CA LYS A 56 -19.03 16.79 15.61
C LYS A 56 -18.41 17.84 16.53
N PHE A 57 -17.66 18.79 15.96
CA PHE A 57 -17.02 19.87 16.72
C PHE A 57 -17.90 21.13 16.82
N GLU A 58 -19.19 21.05 16.50
CA GLU A 58 -20.04 22.25 16.41
C GLU A 58 -20.13 23.00 17.76
N ALA A 59 -20.27 22.27 18.87
CA ALA A 59 -20.32 22.85 20.21
C ALA A 59 -18.94 23.23 20.80
N CYS A 60 -17.85 22.98 20.07
CA CYS A 60 -16.48 23.19 20.56
C CYS A 60 -15.93 24.56 20.16
N LYS A 61 -14.92 25.04 20.91
CA LYS A 61 -14.16 26.24 20.52
C LYS A 61 -13.36 25.94 19.25
N ARG A 62 -13.54 26.77 18.23
CA ARG A 62 -12.87 26.64 16.93
C ARG A 62 -11.98 27.86 16.69
N MET A 63 -10.85 27.63 16.04
CA MET A 63 -9.92 28.67 15.63
C MET A 63 -9.49 28.35 14.20
N GLU A 64 -9.86 29.21 13.27
CA GLU A 64 -9.40 29.11 11.89
C GLU A 64 -7.91 29.48 11.85
N ILE A 65 -7.09 28.59 11.30
CA ILE A 65 -5.67 28.85 11.07
C ILE A 65 -5.52 29.29 9.63
N ARG A 66 -5.20 30.57 9.43
CA ARG A 66 -5.00 31.15 8.11
C ARG A 66 -3.75 32.03 8.11
N ALA A 67 -2.90 31.85 7.09
CA ALA A 67 -1.74 32.70 6.92
C ALA A 67 -2.19 34.13 6.56
N THR A 68 -1.59 35.11 7.20
CA THR A 68 -1.79 36.51 6.85
C THR A 68 -0.96 36.88 5.63
N GLU A 69 -1.32 37.99 4.98
CA GLU A 69 -0.53 38.53 3.88
C GLU A 69 0.92 38.81 4.31
N ASP A 70 1.12 39.29 5.55
CA ASP A 70 2.45 39.54 6.12
C ASP A 70 3.27 38.26 6.29
N ASP A 71 2.64 37.14 6.62
CA ASP A 71 3.33 35.84 6.72
C ASP A 71 3.84 35.39 5.36
N VAL A 72 3.01 35.52 4.32
CA VAL A 72 3.41 35.24 2.93
C VAL A 72 4.51 36.19 2.48
N ARG A 73 4.42 37.49 2.78
CA ARG A 73 5.46 38.47 2.42
C ARG A 73 6.80 38.10 3.06
N ARG A 74 6.82 37.73 4.34
CA ARG A 74 8.03 37.26 5.03
C ARG A 74 8.59 35.98 4.40
N TYR A 75 7.72 35.03 4.07
CA TYR A 75 8.13 33.81 3.38
C TYR A 75 8.78 34.10 2.02
N VAL A 76 8.11 34.86 1.15
CA VAL A 76 8.63 35.22 -0.18
C VAL A 76 9.94 35.99 -0.07
N HIS A 77 10.03 36.95 0.85
CA HIS A 77 11.26 37.68 1.12
C HIS A 77 12.40 36.74 1.55
N GLY A 78 12.11 35.79 2.46
CA GLY A 78 13.07 34.78 2.92
C GLY A 78 13.55 33.85 1.80
N GLN A 79 12.67 33.45 0.89
CA GLN A 79 13.05 32.63 -0.28
C GLN A 79 13.99 33.37 -1.24
N LEU A 80 13.78 34.68 -1.43
CA LEU A 80 14.59 35.51 -2.32
C LEU A 80 15.99 35.80 -1.74
N ASP A 81 16.12 35.96 -0.42
CA ASP A 81 17.41 36.25 0.24
C ASP A 81 18.18 35.00 0.67
N GLY A 82 17.47 33.94 1.07
CA GLY A 82 18.05 32.75 1.70
C GLY A 82 18.80 31.83 0.75
N GLY A 83 18.79 32.10 -0.56
CA GLY A 83 19.47 31.26 -1.56
C GLY A 83 18.77 29.93 -1.87
N ASN A 84 17.55 29.71 -1.37
CA ASN A 84 16.79 28.48 -1.55
C ASN A 84 16.22 28.29 -2.96
N ILE A 85 16.14 29.35 -3.76
CA ILE A 85 15.81 29.26 -5.18
C ILE A 85 17.13 29.17 -5.95
N GLU A 86 17.49 27.96 -6.35
CA GLU A 86 18.62 27.73 -7.24
C GLU A 86 18.40 28.51 -8.54
N HIS A 87 19.39 29.34 -8.88
CA HIS A 87 19.42 30.13 -10.11
C HIS A 87 18.45 31.31 -10.21
N LEU A 88 18.10 31.95 -9.08
CA LEU A 88 17.40 33.24 -9.14
C LEU A 88 18.20 34.25 -10.01
N PRO A 89 17.57 34.88 -11.03
CA PRO A 89 18.24 35.85 -11.90
C PRO A 89 18.99 36.91 -11.10
N SER A 90 20.27 37.13 -11.42
CA SER A 90 21.13 38.13 -10.73
C SER A 90 20.50 39.53 -10.72
N LEU A 91 19.69 39.83 -11.73
CA LEU A 91 18.86 41.02 -11.83
C LEU A 91 17.98 41.28 -10.60
N ILE A 92 17.39 40.23 -10.01
CA ILE A 92 16.52 40.33 -8.83
C ILE A 92 17.36 40.60 -7.57
N LYS A 93 18.58 40.05 -7.50
CA LYS A 93 19.53 40.30 -6.39
C LYS A 93 20.04 41.74 -6.37
N HIS A 94 20.22 42.36 -7.54
CA HIS A 94 20.82 43.70 -7.65
C HIS A 94 19.80 44.86 -7.67
N LYS A 95 18.48 44.58 -7.70
CA LYS A 95 17.43 45.61 -7.76
C LYS A 95 16.39 45.46 -6.64
N PRO A 96 16.54 46.20 -5.52
CA PRO A 96 15.63 46.07 -4.37
C PRO A 96 14.19 46.52 -4.69
N GLU A 97 13.99 47.45 -5.63
CA GLU A 97 12.67 47.88 -6.08
C GLU A 97 11.89 46.73 -6.74
N LEU A 98 12.56 45.96 -7.62
CA LEU A 98 11.96 44.80 -8.29
C LEU A 98 11.59 43.71 -7.28
N LYS A 99 12.43 43.52 -6.24
CA LYS A 99 12.15 42.58 -5.16
C LYS A 99 10.85 42.95 -4.41
N HIS A 100 10.63 44.24 -4.15
CA HIS A 100 9.41 44.71 -3.50
C HIS A 100 8.17 44.49 -4.38
N GLU A 101 8.28 44.73 -5.69
CA GLU A 101 7.20 44.44 -6.65
C GLU A 101 6.84 42.96 -6.71
N ILE A 102 7.83 42.06 -6.73
CA ILE A 102 7.62 40.61 -6.70
C ILE A 102 6.92 40.19 -5.40
N ILE A 103 7.44 40.63 -4.25
CA ILE A 103 6.86 40.29 -2.94
C ILE A 103 5.39 40.71 -2.90
N LYS A 104 5.10 41.95 -3.29
CA LYS A 104 3.72 42.46 -3.31
C LYS A 104 2.84 41.68 -4.29
N GLY A 105 3.28 41.50 -5.53
CA GLY A 105 2.49 40.84 -6.58
C GLY A 105 2.15 39.39 -6.26
N ILE A 106 3.10 38.64 -5.70
CA ILE A 106 2.85 37.25 -5.28
C ILE A 106 1.97 37.21 -4.04
N SER A 107 2.24 38.03 -3.01
CA SER A 107 1.41 38.06 -1.80
C SER A 107 -0.05 38.42 -2.09
N ASP A 108 -0.28 39.36 -3.02
CA ASP A 108 -1.62 39.73 -3.48
C ASP A 108 -2.33 38.60 -4.25
N ALA A 109 -1.58 37.69 -4.88
CA ALA A 109 -2.14 36.66 -5.77
C ALA A 109 -2.51 35.35 -5.05
N VAL A 110 -1.86 35.01 -3.93
CA VAL A 110 -1.92 33.65 -3.34
C VAL A 110 -2.88 33.47 -2.17
N ASP A 111 -3.55 34.54 -1.69
CA ASP A 111 -4.60 34.52 -0.65
C ASP A 111 -4.25 33.72 0.64
N GLY A 112 -2.96 33.65 0.99
CA GLY A 112 -2.43 32.92 2.16
C GLY A 112 -1.83 31.53 1.85
N MET A 113 -1.80 31.09 0.59
CA MET A 113 -1.25 29.78 0.20
C MET A 113 0.26 29.83 -0.08
N PHE A 114 1.07 29.31 0.84
CA PHE A 114 2.54 29.25 0.67
C PHE A 114 2.99 28.38 -0.50
N LEU A 115 2.30 27.26 -0.78
CA LEU A 115 2.66 26.41 -1.91
C LEU A 115 2.49 27.14 -3.25
N LEU A 116 1.38 27.87 -3.40
CA LEU A 116 1.14 28.65 -4.61
C LEU A 116 2.19 29.76 -4.75
N ALA A 117 2.58 30.40 -3.64
CA ALA A 117 3.67 31.38 -3.63
C ALA A 117 5.00 30.77 -4.10
N LYS A 118 5.31 29.54 -3.67
CA LYS A 118 6.49 28.80 -4.13
C LYS A 118 6.43 28.51 -5.62
N ILE A 119 5.31 27.98 -6.12
CA ILE A 119 5.13 27.68 -7.54
C ILE A 119 5.28 28.95 -8.39
N TYR A 120 4.73 30.08 -7.96
CA TYR A 120 4.87 31.36 -8.65
C TYR A 120 6.30 31.90 -8.60
N LEU A 121 7.02 31.75 -7.48
CA LEU A 121 8.44 32.07 -7.43
C LEU A 121 9.25 31.27 -8.45
N ASP A 122 8.96 29.97 -8.60
CA ASP A 122 9.64 29.10 -9.56
C ASP A 122 9.37 29.52 -11.03
N THR A 123 8.26 30.21 -11.32
CA THR A 123 7.99 30.77 -12.67
C THR A 123 8.90 31.94 -13.04
N LEU A 124 9.61 32.53 -12.07
CA LEU A 124 10.48 33.69 -12.30
C LEU A 124 11.93 33.28 -12.60
N VAL A 125 12.28 32.01 -12.43
CA VAL A 125 13.66 31.50 -12.51
C VAL A 125 14.23 31.60 -13.93
N ASP A 126 13.40 31.44 -14.96
CA ASP A 126 13.80 31.48 -16.37
C ASP A 126 13.73 32.90 -16.98
N LYS A 127 13.32 33.92 -16.21
CA LYS A 127 13.13 35.28 -16.71
C LYS A 127 14.42 36.10 -16.65
N VAL A 128 14.86 36.58 -17.81
CA VAL A 128 16.16 37.25 -17.95
C VAL A 128 16.05 38.77 -17.79
N THR A 129 14.96 39.39 -18.23
CA THR A 129 14.80 40.85 -18.21
C THR A 129 13.83 41.33 -17.12
N VAL A 130 13.97 42.60 -16.70
CA VAL A 130 13.03 43.23 -15.75
C VAL A 130 11.61 43.25 -16.32
N ALA A 131 11.49 43.44 -17.62
CA ALA A 131 10.20 43.48 -18.31
C ALA A 131 9.51 42.11 -18.19
N ASP A 132 10.21 41.02 -18.49
CA ASP A 132 9.66 39.66 -18.42
C ASP A 132 9.24 39.29 -17.00
N VAL A 133 10.05 39.67 -16.00
CA VAL A 133 9.71 39.45 -14.58
C VAL A 133 8.44 40.22 -14.20
N ARG A 134 8.35 41.51 -14.56
CA ARG A 134 7.17 42.34 -14.27
C ARG A 134 5.92 41.83 -14.98
N GLU A 135 6.05 41.46 -16.25
CA GLU A 135 4.97 40.89 -17.04
C GLU A 135 4.45 39.60 -16.42
N THR A 136 5.36 38.70 -16.02
CA THR A 136 4.99 37.44 -15.35
C THR A 136 4.24 37.71 -14.06
N VAL A 137 4.75 38.60 -13.20
CA VAL A 137 4.09 38.97 -11.92
C VAL A 137 2.72 39.62 -12.15
N MET A 138 2.55 40.42 -13.21
CA MET A 138 1.26 41.03 -13.57
C MET A 138 0.24 40.00 -14.08
N GLN A 139 0.69 38.95 -14.77
CA GLN A 139 -0.15 37.91 -15.36
C GLN A 139 -0.48 36.77 -14.39
N LEU A 140 0.06 36.76 -13.17
CA LEU A 140 -0.24 35.73 -12.18
C LEU A 140 -1.75 35.65 -11.89
N PRO A 141 -2.36 34.46 -12.01
CA PRO A 141 -3.75 34.27 -11.65
C PRO A 141 -3.99 34.64 -10.19
N LYS A 142 -4.92 35.56 -9.92
CA LYS A 142 -5.20 36.03 -8.56
C LYS A 142 -6.30 35.21 -7.91
N GLN A 143 -6.01 34.62 -6.77
CA GLN A 143 -7.03 34.11 -5.86
C GLN A 143 -7.76 35.30 -5.24
N VAL A 144 -8.92 35.66 -5.79
CA VAL A 144 -9.75 36.73 -5.21
C VAL A 144 -10.49 36.19 -3.99
N SER A 145 -10.34 36.85 -2.85
CA SER A 145 -11.09 36.53 -1.63
C SER A 145 -12.61 36.63 -1.89
N GLY A 146 -13.34 35.53 -1.73
CA GLY A 146 -14.77 35.44 -2.02
C GLY A 146 -15.14 34.79 -3.37
N SER A 147 -14.16 34.35 -4.15
CA SER A 147 -14.41 33.46 -5.28
C SER A 147 -14.88 32.08 -4.80
N GLY A 148 -15.83 31.46 -5.51
CA GLY A 148 -16.30 30.11 -5.20
C GLY A 148 -15.14 29.10 -5.22
N GLU A 149 -15.24 28.04 -4.41
CA GLU A 149 -14.20 27.01 -4.26
C GLU A 149 -13.71 26.47 -5.60
N ASP A 150 -14.61 26.33 -6.58
CA ASP A 150 -14.30 25.88 -7.95
C ASP A 150 -13.24 26.75 -8.65
N LYS A 151 -13.32 28.07 -8.49
CA LYS A 151 -12.38 29.00 -9.14
C LYS A 151 -11.01 29.00 -8.48
N ARG A 152 -10.95 28.80 -7.17
CA ARG A 152 -9.68 28.60 -6.44
C ARG A 152 -9.00 27.31 -6.87
N LEU A 153 -9.79 26.24 -7.02
CA LEU A 153 -9.30 24.95 -7.49
C LEU A 153 -8.80 25.04 -8.95
N GLU A 154 -9.49 25.77 -9.82
CA GLU A 154 -9.07 25.99 -11.20
C GLU A 154 -7.70 26.69 -11.29
N ILE A 155 -7.49 27.75 -10.51
CA ILE A 155 -6.19 28.46 -10.44
C ILE A 155 -5.09 27.53 -9.94
N LEU A 156 -5.38 26.70 -8.93
CA LEU A 156 -4.41 25.73 -8.40
C LEU A 156 -4.05 24.68 -9.44
N ASN A 157 -5.05 24.13 -10.14
CA ASN A 157 -4.83 23.16 -11.21
C ASN A 157 -3.96 23.76 -12.33
N GLN A 158 -4.22 25.00 -12.73
CA GLN A 158 -3.37 25.71 -13.71
C GLN A 158 -1.93 25.87 -13.23
N ALA A 159 -1.74 26.18 -11.94
CA ALA A 159 -0.41 26.29 -11.35
C ALA A 159 0.33 24.94 -11.32
N TYR A 160 -0.38 23.83 -11.05
CA TYR A 160 0.18 22.48 -11.09
C TYR A 160 0.53 22.02 -12.51
N GLU A 161 -0.35 22.25 -13.49
CA GLU A 161 -0.08 21.98 -14.91
C GLU A 161 1.15 22.77 -15.39
N SER A 162 1.25 24.06 -15.04
CA SER A 162 2.43 24.86 -15.35
C SER A 162 3.71 24.34 -14.68
N ALA A 163 3.63 23.85 -13.44
CA ALA A 163 4.77 23.22 -12.77
C ALA A 163 5.22 21.94 -13.50
N TRP A 164 4.26 21.14 -13.97
CA TRP A 164 4.51 19.95 -14.76
C TRP A 164 5.13 20.24 -16.13
N GLU A 165 4.66 21.29 -16.82
CA GLU A 165 5.28 21.76 -18.07
C GLU A 165 6.74 22.16 -17.85
N ARG A 166 7.04 22.86 -16.75
CA ARG A 166 8.43 23.21 -16.38
C ARG A 166 9.29 21.97 -16.16
N ILE A 167 8.78 20.95 -15.47
CA ILE A 167 9.49 19.68 -15.27
C ILE A 167 9.77 19.01 -16.62
N ASN A 168 8.79 18.98 -17.53
CA ASN A 168 8.94 18.38 -18.86
C ASN A 168 9.88 19.16 -19.78
N GLY A 169 10.03 20.47 -19.56
CA GLY A 169 10.94 21.35 -20.28
C GLY A 169 12.40 21.26 -19.84
N GLN A 170 12.73 20.53 -18.76
CA GLN A 170 14.10 20.37 -18.28
C GLN A 170 14.95 19.51 -19.22
N LYS A 171 16.28 19.55 -19.01
CA LYS A 171 17.22 18.62 -19.65
C LYS A 171 16.85 17.18 -19.31
N GLU A 172 17.12 16.26 -20.24
CA GLU A 172 16.68 14.87 -20.17
C GLU A 172 16.99 14.18 -18.82
N GLY A 173 18.22 14.33 -18.30
CA GLY A 173 18.60 13.73 -17.02
C GLY A 173 17.77 14.22 -15.83
N PHE A 174 17.56 15.54 -15.73
CA PHE A 174 16.79 16.15 -14.64
C PHE A 174 15.30 15.80 -14.75
N ARG A 175 14.76 15.88 -15.97
CA ARG A 175 13.39 15.47 -16.26
C ARG A 175 13.13 14.02 -15.89
N ASN A 176 14.06 13.12 -16.21
CA ASN A 176 13.93 11.70 -15.91
C ASN A 176 13.86 11.46 -14.38
N ILE A 177 14.77 12.05 -13.62
CA ILE A 177 14.75 11.96 -12.15
C ILE A 177 13.43 12.51 -11.59
N ALA A 178 13.04 13.72 -11.96
CA ALA A 178 11.81 14.35 -11.48
C ALA A 178 10.55 13.54 -11.81
N THR A 179 10.46 13.03 -13.04
CA THR A 179 9.35 12.18 -13.51
C THR A 179 9.28 10.89 -12.70
N ARG A 180 10.41 10.22 -12.44
CA ARG A 180 10.46 8.99 -11.65
C ARG A 180 10.12 9.26 -10.18
N VAL A 181 10.64 10.32 -9.58
CA VAL A 181 10.30 10.73 -8.20
C VAL A 181 8.79 10.92 -8.05
N LEU A 182 8.19 11.71 -8.94
CA LEU A 182 6.76 11.98 -8.91
C LEU A 182 5.92 10.72 -9.16
N ALA A 183 6.34 9.85 -10.08
CA ALA A 183 5.68 8.57 -10.32
C ALA A 183 5.71 7.67 -9.07
N TRP A 184 6.87 7.51 -8.44
CA TRP A 184 7.00 6.70 -7.22
C TRP A 184 6.14 7.23 -6.08
N ILE A 185 6.21 8.52 -5.77
CA ILE A 185 5.42 9.12 -4.68
C ILE A 185 3.91 9.01 -4.94
N SER A 186 3.48 9.15 -6.20
CA SER A 186 2.04 9.17 -6.56
C SER A 186 1.39 7.78 -6.61
N PHE A 187 2.18 6.73 -6.86
CA PHE A 187 1.69 5.36 -7.01
C PHE A 187 2.08 4.43 -5.87
N ALA A 188 2.98 4.85 -4.98
CA ALA A 188 3.40 4.03 -3.85
C ALA A 188 2.22 3.66 -2.94
N LYS A 189 2.24 2.42 -2.41
CA LYS A 189 1.16 1.89 -1.55
C LYS A 189 1.23 2.42 -0.11
N ARG A 190 2.34 3.07 0.25
CA ARG A 190 2.54 3.79 1.51
C ARG A 190 3.53 4.94 1.28
N PRO A 191 3.64 5.92 2.20
CA PRO A 191 4.70 6.90 2.16
C PRO A 191 6.08 6.23 2.08
N LEU A 192 6.95 6.79 1.24
CA LEU A 192 8.30 6.29 0.98
C LEU A 192 9.31 7.05 1.82
N TYR A 193 10.32 6.33 2.30
CA TYR A 193 11.50 6.95 2.87
C TYR A 193 12.48 7.39 1.75
N THR A 194 13.34 8.34 2.06
CA THR A 194 14.30 8.88 1.08
C THR A 194 15.27 7.82 0.56
N ASP A 195 15.73 6.93 1.44
CA ASP A 195 16.63 5.80 1.12
C ASP A 195 15.96 4.78 0.18
N GLU A 196 14.70 4.44 0.43
CA GLU A 196 13.90 3.58 -0.44
C GLU A 196 13.83 4.14 -1.86
N LEU A 197 13.51 5.43 -1.99
CA LEU A 197 13.41 6.06 -3.30
C LEU A 197 14.78 6.23 -3.96
N GLN A 198 15.83 6.53 -3.20
CA GLN A 198 17.21 6.59 -3.71
C GLN A 198 17.63 5.27 -4.36
N HIS A 199 17.38 4.15 -3.68
CA HIS A 199 17.67 2.81 -4.20
C HIS A 199 16.83 2.50 -5.45
N ALA A 200 15.54 2.84 -5.45
CA ALA A 200 14.68 2.67 -6.60
C ALA A 200 15.15 3.47 -7.83
N LEU A 201 15.68 4.68 -7.62
CA LEU A 201 16.18 5.54 -8.68
C LEU A 201 17.55 5.12 -9.20
N ALA A 202 18.43 4.62 -8.32
CA ALA A 202 19.78 4.14 -8.65
C ALA A 202 19.76 2.88 -9.54
N LEU A 203 18.72 2.05 -9.40
CA LEU A 203 18.62 0.80 -10.12
C LEU A 203 18.51 1.00 -11.64
N LYS A 204 19.37 0.30 -12.38
CA LYS A 204 19.31 0.18 -13.85
C LYS A 204 18.69 -1.18 -14.20
N ILE A 205 17.52 -1.15 -14.84
CA ILE A 205 16.80 -2.37 -15.24
C ILE A 205 17.67 -3.19 -16.20
N GLY A 206 17.73 -4.50 -15.99
CA GLY A 206 18.54 -5.44 -16.77
C GLY A 206 19.98 -5.61 -16.30
N MET A 207 20.39 -4.93 -15.22
CA MET A 207 21.66 -5.17 -14.55
C MET A 207 21.44 -5.98 -13.27
N ASP A 208 22.26 -7.00 -13.08
CA ASP A 208 22.20 -7.87 -11.90
C ASP A 208 23.03 -7.33 -10.71
N VAL A 209 23.79 -6.25 -10.92
CA VAL A 209 24.65 -5.59 -9.92
C VAL A 209 24.11 -4.20 -9.57
N PHE A 210 24.08 -3.90 -8.28
CA PHE A 210 23.70 -2.58 -7.77
C PHE A 210 24.92 -1.66 -7.71
N ASP A 211 24.79 -0.49 -8.33
CA ASP A 211 25.82 0.54 -8.42
C ASP A 211 25.55 1.62 -7.36
N GLU A 212 26.29 1.59 -6.25
CA GLU A 212 26.14 2.57 -5.17
C GLU A 212 26.49 4.00 -5.63
N ASP A 213 27.37 4.14 -6.63
CA ASP A 213 27.73 5.45 -7.20
C ASP A 213 26.59 6.05 -8.06
N ALA A 214 25.58 5.24 -8.40
CA ALA A 214 24.38 5.69 -9.11
C ALA A 214 23.31 6.29 -8.17
N ILE A 215 23.51 6.27 -6.86
CA ILE A 215 22.55 6.81 -5.89
C ILE A 215 22.45 8.34 -6.03
N PRO A 216 21.26 8.89 -6.38
CA PRO A 216 21.08 10.33 -6.49
C PRO A 216 21.06 11.00 -5.12
N GLN A 217 21.46 12.26 -5.04
CA GLN A 217 21.35 13.05 -3.82
C GLN A 217 19.88 13.44 -3.58
N VAL A 218 19.44 13.39 -2.32
CA VAL A 218 18.06 13.76 -1.94
C VAL A 218 17.71 15.19 -2.37
N GLN A 219 18.68 16.10 -2.28
CA GLN A 219 18.50 17.50 -2.69
C GLN A 219 18.19 17.61 -4.19
N ASP A 220 18.87 16.84 -5.04
CA ASP A 220 18.64 16.83 -6.48
C ASP A 220 17.27 16.24 -6.83
N MET A 221 16.84 15.21 -6.10
CA MET A 221 15.51 14.60 -6.27
C MET A 221 14.39 15.62 -6.02
N VAL A 222 14.57 16.52 -5.05
CA VAL A 222 13.57 17.54 -4.70
C VAL A 222 13.68 18.77 -5.61
N SER A 223 14.89 19.24 -5.92
CA SER A 223 15.11 20.48 -6.68
C SER A 223 14.54 20.40 -8.10
N PHE A 224 14.64 19.24 -8.75
CA PHE A 224 14.11 19.04 -10.10
C PHE A 224 12.58 18.94 -10.17
N CYS A 225 11.87 18.82 -9.03
CA CYS A 225 10.42 18.63 -8.98
C CYS A 225 9.60 19.94 -8.90
N ALA A 226 10.17 21.10 -9.26
CA ALA A 226 9.48 22.39 -9.34
C ALA A 226 8.61 22.73 -8.10
N GLY A 227 9.13 22.41 -6.92
CA GLY A 227 8.47 22.68 -5.64
C GLY A 227 7.28 21.77 -5.29
N LEU A 228 6.96 20.77 -6.11
CA LEU A 228 5.86 19.82 -5.89
C LEU A 228 6.19 18.71 -4.88
N VAL A 229 7.47 18.53 -4.57
CA VAL A 229 7.96 17.50 -3.65
C VAL A 229 8.67 18.15 -2.46
N THR A 230 8.56 17.51 -1.30
CA THR A 230 9.24 17.90 -0.05
C THR A 230 9.68 16.66 0.71
N VAL A 231 10.69 16.82 1.55
CA VAL A 231 11.14 15.79 2.49
C VAL A 231 10.85 16.28 3.90
N ASP A 232 10.25 15.42 4.72
CA ASP A 232 10.16 15.69 6.16
C ASP A 232 11.46 15.26 6.85
N GLU A 233 12.22 16.23 7.34
CA GLU A 233 13.52 16.03 8.00
C GLU A 233 13.44 15.17 9.27
N LYS A 234 12.27 15.06 9.90
CA LYS A 234 12.12 14.25 11.13
C LYS A 234 11.90 12.77 10.83
N SER A 235 11.11 12.47 9.82
CA SER A 235 10.70 11.11 9.47
C SER A 235 11.48 10.53 8.29
N ASN A 236 12.27 11.36 7.58
CA ASN A 236 12.92 11.04 6.31
C ASN A 236 11.93 10.55 5.23
N VAL A 237 10.67 10.97 5.32
CA VAL A 237 9.63 10.64 4.33
C VAL A 237 9.65 11.66 3.21
N ILE A 238 9.76 11.18 1.98
CA ILE A 238 9.60 12.01 0.78
C ILE A 238 8.15 11.94 0.31
N ARG A 239 7.54 13.11 0.11
CA ARG A 239 6.11 13.23 -0.22
C ARG A 239 5.83 14.43 -1.11
N LEU A 240 4.64 14.45 -1.69
CA LEU A 240 4.13 15.65 -2.34
C LEU A 240 4.04 16.79 -1.32
N ALA A 241 4.38 18.00 -1.76
CA ALA A 241 4.55 19.18 -0.92
C ALA A 241 3.29 19.54 -0.12
N HIS A 242 2.12 19.14 -0.61
CA HIS A 242 0.86 19.44 0.01
C HIS A 242 -0.22 18.46 -0.42
N TYR A 243 -1.25 18.32 0.41
CA TYR A 243 -2.38 17.44 0.12
C TYR A 243 -3.12 17.80 -1.17
N THR A 244 -3.23 19.10 -1.50
CA THR A 244 -3.93 19.54 -2.72
C THR A 244 -3.17 19.08 -3.96
N THR A 245 -1.85 18.95 -3.85
CA THR A 245 -1.00 18.33 -4.86
C THR A 245 -1.33 16.84 -4.97
N GLN A 246 -1.48 16.13 -3.83
CA GLN A 246 -1.89 14.72 -3.83
C GLN A 246 -3.25 14.51 -4.52
N GLU A 247 -4.28 15.28 -4.17
CA GLU A 247 -5.60 15.18 -4.79
C GLU A 247 -5.57 15.46 -6.30
N PHE A 248 -4.74 16.41 -6.72
CA PHE A 248 -4.55 16.73 -8.13
C PHE A 248 -3.86 15.57 -8.88
N PHE A 249 -2.78 15.03 -8.31
CA PHE A 249 -2.08 13.88 -8.89
C PHE A 249 -2.97 12.64 -8.92
N ASP A 250 -3.80 12.38 -7.91
CA ASP A 250 -4.71 11.23 -7.93
C ASP A 250 -5.69 11.26 -9.11
N ARG A 251 -6.04 12.45 -9.61
CA ARG A 251 -6.90 12.62 -10.81
C ARG A 251 -6.12 12.49 -12.13
N LYS A 252 -4.86 12.91 -12.15
CA LYS A 252 -4.04 13.05 -13.38
C LYS A 252 -2.95 11.99 -13.55
N LYS A 253 -2.63 11.24 -12.51
CA LYS A 253 -1.45 10.34 -12.47
C LYS A 253 -1.49 9.26 -13.54
N SER A 254 -2.67 8.76 -13.90
CA SER A 254 -2.81 7.78 -14.98
C SER A 254 -2.55 8.38 -16.37
N ASP A 255 -2.86 9.67 -16.57
CA ASP A 255 -2.59 10.37 -17.83
C ASP A 255 -1.10 10.72 -17.95
N TRP A 256 -0.50 11.19 -16.86
CA TRP A 256 0.90 11.61 -16.82
C TRP A 256 1.87 10.44 -16.75
N PHE A 257 1.49 9.35 -16.09
CA PHE A 257 2.34 8.18 -15.89
C PHE A 257 1.60 6.87 -16.21
N PRO A 258 1.21 6.64 -17.48
CA PRO A 258 0.42 5.47 -17.87
C PRO A 258 1.12 4.12 -17.65
N ASN A 259 2.44 4.13 -17.42
CA ASN A 259 3.26 2.94 -17.17
C ASN A 259 3.90 2.94 -15.77
N ALA A 260 3.50 3.82 -14.85
CA ALA A 260 4.12 3.91 -13.52
C ALA A 260 4.06 2.59 -12.75
N GLU A 261 2.89 1.96 -12.66
CA GLU A 261 2.70 0.68 -11.96
C GLU A 261 3.61 -0.41 -12.54
N ALA A 262 3.77 -0.45 -13.87
CA ALA A 262 4.67 -1.39 -14.53
C ALA A 262 6.15 -1.11 -14.22
N MET A 263 6.57 0.15 -14.32
CA MET A 263 7.93 0.59 -14.00
C MET A 263 8.29 0.28 -12.54
N ILE A 264 7.38 0.54 -11.60
CA ILE A 264 7.58 0.28 -10.18
C ILE A 264 7.71 -1.21 -9.91
N ALA A 265 6.78 -2.03 -10.43
CA ALA A 265 6.85 -3.48 -10.27
C ALA A 265 8.14 -4.07 -10.87
N GLU A 266 8.52 -3.64 -12.07
CA GLU A 266 9.77 -4.08 -12.70
C GLU A 266 10.99 -3.67 -11.87
N THR A 267 11.03 -2.44 -11.37
CA THR A 267 12.10 -1.98 -10.48
C THR A 267 12.17 -2.83 -9.21
N CYS A 268 11.03 -3.12 -8.56
CA CYS A 268 10.98 -3.97 -7.38
C CYS A 268 11.47 -5.40 -7.68
N ILE A 269 11.02 -6.00 -8.78
CA ILE A 269 11.41 -7.35 -9.20
C ILE A 269 12.91 -7.41 -9.49
N SER A 270 13.43 -6.47 -10.29
CA SER A 270 14.87 -6.38 -10.60
C SER A 270 15.69 -6.17 -9.33
N TYR A 271 15.22 -5.33 -8.41
CA TYR A 271 15.90 -5.08 -7.15
C TYR A 271 15.97 -6.36 -6.30
N LEU A 272 14.84 -7.05 -6.11
CA LEU A 272 14.82 -8.32 -5.37
C LEU A 272 15.71 -9.40 -6.01
N SER A 273 15.96 -9.29 -7.32
CA SER A 273 16.70 -10.25 -8.13
C SER A 273 18.21 -9.98 -8.24
N LEU A 274 18.74 -8.97 -7.55
CA LEU A 274 20.16 -8.63 -7.56
C LEU A 274 21.04 -9.78 -7.03
N GLU A 275 22.20 -10.00 -7.66
CA GLU A 275 23.11 -11.11 -7.32
C GLU A 275 23.60 -11.07 -5.88
N ILE A 276 23.81 -9.86 -5.34
CA ILE A 276 24.23 -9.62 -3.95
C ILE A 276 23.28 -10.23 -2.91
N PHE A 277 22.01 -10.47 -3.26
CA PHE A 277 21.02 -11.07 -2.37
C PHE A 277 20.99 -12.59 -2.48
N GLY A 278 21.58 -13.17 -3.54
CA GLY A 278 21.55 -14.60 -3.81
C GLY A 278 22.14 -15.45 -2.67
N GLU A 279 23.23 -15.00 -2.06
CA GLU A 279 23.90 -15.71 -0.94
C GLU A 279 23.09 -15.70 0.36
N TYR A 280 22.14 -14.78 0.50
CA TYR A 280 21.29 -14.62 1.68
C TYR A 280 19.87 -15.18 1.48
N CYS A 281 19.58 -15.70 0.28
CA CYS A 281 18.31 -16.34 -0.01
C CYS A 281 18.19 -17.66 0.77
N LEU A 282 16.98 -17.93 1.25
CA LEU A 282 16.70 -19.12 2.07
C LEU A 282 16.61 -20.37 1.20
N ASP A 283 17.34 -21.43 1.56
CA ASP A 283 17.23 -22.76 0.95
C ASP A 283 16.78 -23.83 1.96
N GLU A 284 16.38 -25.01 1.48
CA GLU A 284 15.92 -26.15 2.30
C GLU A 284 16.96 -26.62 3.32
N SER A 285 18.24 -26.33 3.12
CA SER A 285 19.32 -26.65 4.06
C SER A 285 19.40 -25.71 5.27
N ASP A 286 18.78 -24.54 5.22
CA ASP A 286 18.86 -23.52 6.29
C ASP A 286 17.83 -23.75 7.41
N LEU A 287 17.07 -24.85 7.33
CA LEU A 287 16.00 -25.23 8.24
C LEU A 287 16.48 -25.63 9.66
N ASP A 288 17.80 -25.78 9.86
CA ASP A 288 18.39 -26.36 11.08
C ASP A 288 18.82 -25.34 12.16
N GLY A 289 18.59 -24.03 12.00
CA GLY A 289 19.01 -23.06 13.03
C GLY A 289 18.50 -21.63 12.88
N SER A 290 17.53 -21.27 13.73
CA SER A 290 16.81 -19.97 13.77
C SER A 290 17.66 -18.69 13.89
N GLY A 291 18.96 -18.80 14.17
CA GLY A 291 19.86 -17.64 14.30
C GLY A 291 20.36 -17.08 12.96
N LEU A 292 20.77 -17.96 12.02
CA LEU A 292 21.38 -17.55 10.75
C LEU A 292 20.35 -16.95 9.79
N VAL A 293 19.16 -17.55 9.75
CA VAL A 293 18.08 -17.06 8.89
C VAL A 293 17.64 -15.66 9.28
N LYS A 294 17.50 -15.40 10.59
CA LYS A 294 17.14 -14.07 11.08
C LYS A 294 18.21 -13.03 10.72
N SER A 295 19.50 -13.35 10.86
CA SER A 295 20.56 -12.42 10.45
C SER A 295 20.57 -12.13 8.95
N ASN A 296 20.25 -13.12 8.12
CA ASN A 296 20.13 -12.92 6.67
C ASN A 296 18.94 -12.02 6.33
N LEU A 297 17.78 -12.25 6.95
CA LEU A 297 16.60 -11.39 6.77
C LEU A 297 16.87 -9.97 7.27
N ASP A 298 17.50 -9.81 8.44
CA ASP A 298 17.88 -8.51 8.99
C ASP A 298 18.85 -7.77 8.03
N TYR A 299 19.81 -8.48 7.43
CA TYR A 299 20.71 -7.91 6.42
C TYR A 299 19.95 -7.46 5.17
N LEU A 300 19.10 -8.31 4.59
CA LEU A 300 18.27 -7.94 3.43
C LEU A 300 17.37 -6.75 3.74
N CYS A 301 16.75 -6.75 4.92
CA CYS A 301 15.89 -5.68 5.44
C CYS A 301 16.62 -4.37 5.75
N SER A 302 17.96 -4.38 5.81
CA SER A 302 18.77 -3.17 5.96
C SER A 302 18.95 -2.40 4.64
N TRP A 303 18.69 -3.05 3.51
CA TRP A 303 18.74 -2.42 2.20
C TRP A 303 17.45 -1.61 1.95
N GLY A 304 17.60 -0.32 1.65
CA GLY A 304 16.51 0.66 1.62
C GLY A 304 15.22 0.14 0.97
N LEU A 305 15.27 -0.27 -0.31
CA LEU A 305 14.06 -0.67 -1.05
C LEU A 305 13.54 -2.09 -0.73
N TYR A 306 14.32 -2.96 -0.06
CA TYR A 306 14.04 -4.41 -0.03
C TYR A 306 12.69 -4.75 0.59
N LYS A 307 12.34 -4.10 1.71
CA LYS A 307 11.05 -4.29 2.39
C LYS A 307 9.89 -3.84 1.52
N TYR A 308 9.99 -2.62 0.97
CA TYR A 308 8.94 -2.09 0.09
C TYR A 308 8.73 -3.01 -1.12
N ALA A 309 9.82 -3.40 -1.78
CA ALA A 309 9.78 -4.28 -2.95
C ALA A 309 9.12 -5.61 -2.59
N SER A 310 9.56 -6.27 -1.51
CA SER A 310 9.00 -7.55 -1.04
C SER A 310 7.49 -7.47 -0.78
N TYR A 311 7.02 -6.34 -0.24
CA TYR A 311 5.62 -6.19 0.17
C TYR A 311 4.69 -5.86 -0.98
N TYR A 312 5.16 -5.08 -1.97
CA TYR A 312 4.27 -4.41 -2.91
C TYR A 312 4.54 -4.70 -4.39
N TRP A 313 5.62 -5.42 -4.74
CA TRP A 313 5.93 -5.73 -6.15
C TRP A 313 4.73 -6.37 -6.87
N GLY A 314 4.05 -7.32 -6.22
CA GLY A 314 2.95 -8.06 -6.81
C GLY A 314 1.66 -7.24 -6.90
N ASP A 315 1.41 -6.33 -5.96
CA ASP A 315 0.29 -5.38 -6.04
C ASP A 315 0.45 -4.45 -7.25
N HIS A 316 1.67 -3.95 -7.47
CA HIS A 316 1.99 -3.13 -8.64
C HIS A 316 1.88 -3.94 -9.94
N ALA A 317 2.39 -5.18 -9.96
CA ALA A 317 2.32 -6.07 -11.11
C ALA A 317 0.86 -6.40 -11.50
N ARG A 318 -0.01 -6.63 -10.52
CA ARG A 318 -1.45 -6.88 -10.74
C ARG A 318 -2.12 -5.71 -11.48
N VAL A 319 -1.81 -4.47 -11.09
CA VAL A 319 -2.39 -3.27 -11.74
C VAL A 319 -1.78 -3.03 -13.12
N ALA A 320 -0.48 -3.30 -13.28
CA ALA A 320 0.21 -3.19 -14.56
C ALA A 320 -0.31 -4.18 -15.62
N GLY A 321 -0.83 -5.33 -15.18
CA GLY A 321 -1.36 -6.39 -16.05
C GLY A 321 -0.28 -7.00 -16.94
N ARG A 322 -0.65 -7.36 -18.18
CA ARG A 322 0.17 -8.14 -19.12
C ARG A 322 1.49 -7.50 -19.57
N LYS A 323 1.73 -6.23 -19.23
CA LYS A 323 2.96 -5.52 -19.60
C LYS A 323 4.22 -6.12 -18.98
N LEU A 324 4.08 -6.92 -17.91
CA LEU A 324 5.19 -7.48 -17.14
C LEU A 324 5.24 -9.01 -17.13
N ASP A 325 4.50 -9.68 -18.02
CA ASP A 325 4.37 -11.14 -17.97
C ASP A 325 5.74 -11.84 -17.98
N GLU A 326 6.69 -11.39 -18.80
CA GLU A 326 8.04 -12.01 -18.87
C GLU A 326 8.86 -11.78 -17.59
N SER A 327 8.96 -10.54 -17.11
CA SER A 327 9.73 -10.19 -15.90
C SER A 327 9.14 -10.84 -14.64
N VAL A 328 7.81 -10.84 -14.51
CA VAL A 328 7.08 -11.49 -13.41
C VAL A 328 7.28 -12.99 -13.45
N ILE A 329 7.12 -13.64 -14.60
CA ILE A 329 7.34 -15.08 -14.72
C ILE A 329 8.80 -15.45 -14.45
N GLY A 330 9.75 -14.69 -15.00
CA GLY A 330 11.17 -14.89 -14.74
C GLY A 330 11.50 -14.84 -13.25
N PHE A 331 10.94 -13.86 -12.52
CA PHE A 331 11.08 -13.75 -11.07
C PHE A 331 10.43 -14.90 -10.31
N LEU A 332 9.18 -15.24 -10.63
CA LEU A 332 8.44 -16.31 -9.96
C LEU A 332 9.09 -17.70 -10.15
N MET A 333 9.82 -17.88 -11.25
CA MET A 333 10.59 -19.10 -11.52
C MET A 333 11.93 -19.14 -10.76
N ARG A 334 12.45 -18.01 -10.26
CA ARG A 334 13.63 -17.93 -9.37
C ARG A 334 13.22 -18.29 -7.93
N GLY A 335 12.99 -19.58 -7.69
CA GLY A 335 12.30 -20.10 -6.50
C GLY A 335 12.87 -19.68 -5.13
N THR A 336 14.18 -19.51 -4.97
CA THR A 336 14.79 -19.08 -3.69
C THR A 336 14.63 -17.58 -3.45
N VAL A 337 14.86 -16.76 -4.48
CA VAL A 337 14.71 -15.30 -4.43
C VAL A 337 13.26 -14.90 -4.15
N ALA A 338 12.33 -15.42 -4.96
CA ALA A 338 10.91 -15.11 -4.80
C ALA A 338 10.37 -15.59 -3.44
N SER A 339 10.83 -16.76 -2.97
CA SER A 339 10.50 -17.26 -1.63
C SER A 339 11.06 -16.38 -0.52
N THR A 340 12.27 -15.85 -0.65
CA THR A 340 12.87 -14.98 0.36
C THR A 340 12.10 -13.67 0.49
N ALA A 341 11.70 -13.08 -0.64
CA ALA A 341 10.82 -11.91 -0.66
C ALA A 341 9.47 -12.19 0.03
N PHE A 342 8.91 -13.40 -0.14
CA PHE A 342 7.70 -13.82 0.57
C PHE A 342 7.89 -13.88 2.08
N HIS A 343 9.01 -14.42 2.56
CA HIS A 343 9.28 -14.50 4.00
C HIS A 343 9.44 -13.12 4.63
N VAL A 344 10.13 -12.20 3.96
CA VAL A 344 10.20 -10.80 4.41
C VAL A 344 8.80 -10.19 4.47
N MET A 345 7.95 -10.44 3.46
CA MET A 345 6.55 -10.00 3.47
C MET A 345 5.75 -10.55 4.65
N LEU A 346 6.01 -11.79 5.07
CA LEU A 346 5.33 -12.40 6.21
C LEU A 346 5.72 -11.79 7.57
N GLU A 347 6.89 -11.16 7.73
CA GLU A 347 7.25 -10.45 8.97
C GLU A 347 6.26 -9.31 9.32
N ARG A 348 5.52 -8.81 8.33
CA ARG A 348 4.43 -7.84 8.52
C ARG A 348 3.26 -8.43 9.34
N PHE A 349 3.11 -9.75 9.34
CA PHE A 349 2.04 -10.47 10.02
C PHE A 349 2.65 -11.21 11.22
N PRO A 350 2.32 -10.85 12.48
CA PRO A 350 2.93 -11.45 13.66
C PRO A 350 2.75 -12.97 13.64
N THR A 351 3.88 -13.68 13.76
CA THR A 351 4.10 -15.13 13.66
C THR A 351 3.38 -16.00 14.70
N ASN A 352 2.35 -15.47 15.36
CA ASN A 352 1.44 -16.25 16.21
C ASN A 352 0.13 -16.62 15.51
N GLN A 353 0.00 -16.39 14.20
CA GLN A 353 -1.19 -16.77 13.44
C GLN A 353 -0.97 -18.02 12.60
N ARG A 354 -1.93 -18.94 12.74
CA ARG A 354 -2.10 -20.14 11.92
C ARG A 354 -2.17 -19.72 10.45
N ILE A 355 -1.54 -20.47 9.53
CA ILE A 355 -1.63 -20.21 8.07
C ILE A 355 -3.09 -20.12 7.65
N VAL A 356 -3.88 -21.02 8.20
CA VAL A 356 -5.31 -21.09 8.07
C VAL A 356 -5.89 -20.67 9.41
N ASN A 357 -6.50 -19.48 9.46
CA ASN A 357 -7.18 -19.00 10.66
C ASN A 357 -8.55 -19.67 10.82
N THR A 358 -8.55 -21.00 11.00
CA THR A 358 -9.77 -21.74 11.30
C THR A 358 -10.21 -21.54 12.75
N THR A 359 -11.49 -21.21 12.89
CA THR A 359 -12.20 -21.11 14.17
C THR A 359 -12.70 -22.46 14.66
N CYS A 360 -12.72 -23.48 13.80
CA CYS A 360 -13.20 -24.82 14.12
C CYS A 360 -12.10 -25.70 14.77
N PHE A 361 -12.49 -26.54 15.73
CA PHE A 361 -11.60 -27.50 16.39
C PHE A 361 -11.54 -28.81 15.57
N PHE A 362 -10.37 -29.12 14.98
CA PHE A 362 -10.07 -30.44 14.41
C PHE A 362 -9.46 -31.38 15.48
N PRO A 363 -9.40 -32.71 15.23
CA PRO A 363 -8.51 -33.59 15.97
C PRO A 363 -7.05 -33.14 15.82
N ASP A 364 -6.26 -33.18 16.90
CA ASP A 364 -4.86 -32.72 16.94
C ASP A 364 -4.00 -33.32 15.83
N ASP A 365 -4.26 -34.58 15.44
CA ASP A 365 -3.54 -35.31 14.40
C ASP A 365 -3.65 -34.69 12.98
N ILE A 366 -4.72 -33.93 12.69
CA ILE A 366 -4.90 -33.23 11.39
C ILE A 366 -4.18 -31.87 11.41
N PHE A 367 -4.08 -31.25 12.59
CA PHE A 367 -3.44 -29.95 12.76
C PHE A 367 -1.92 -30.00 12.60
N ASP A 368 -1.29 -31.08 13.07
CA ASP A 368 0.17 -31.25 13.00
C ASP A 368 0.71 -31.38 11.56
N TYR A 369 -0.16 -31.70 10.59
CA TYR A 369 0.21 -31.88 9.18
C TYR A 369 0.33 -30.56 8.38
N PHE A 370 -0.12 -29.43 8.94
CA PHE A 370 -0.13 -28.13 8.25
C PHE A 370 0.53 -27.03 9.09
N GLN A 371 1.44 -27.40 9.99
CA GLN A 371 2.18 -26.43 10.78
C GLN A 371 3.24 -25.77 9.90
N LEU A 372 3.24 -24.43 9.89
CA LEU A 372 4.33 -23.65 9.32
C LEU A 372 5.62 -24.05 10.01
N LYS A 373 6.48 -24.78 9.30
CA LYS A 373 7.90 -24.73 9.63
C LYS A 373 8.39 -23.34 9.22
N PRO A 374 8.88 -22.52 10.15
CA PRO A 374 9.49 -21.24 9.79
C PRO A 374 10.50 -21.46 8.65
N PHE A 375 10.51 -20.57 7.66
CA PHE A 375 11.50 -20.57 6.57
C PHE A 375 11.34 -21.67 5.52
N SER A 376 10.09 -22.05 5.25
CA SER A 376 9.73 -23.00 4.21
C SER A 376 9.72 -22.37 2.80
N LEU A 377 10.38 -22.98 1.81
CA LEU A 377 10.39 -22.46 0.44
C LEU A 377 8.98 -22.28 -0.13
N VAL A 378 8.70 -21.21 -0.87
CA VAL A 378 7.39 -20.96 -1.49
C VAL A 378 7.51 -21.05 -3.01
N SER A 379 6.56 -21.72 -3.67
CA SER A 379 6.55 -21.79 -5.14
C SER A 379 6.06 -20.47 -5.75
N GLY A 380 6.53 -20.14 -6.96
CA GLY A 380 6.05 -18.98 -7.71
C GLY A 380 4.52 -19.01 -7.94
N LEU A 381 3.91 -20.19 -7.97
CA LEU A 381 2.45 -20.34 -8.10
C LEU A 381 1.71 -19.84 -6.85
N HIS A 382 2.23 -20.08 -5.64
CA HIS A 382 1.65 -19.50 -4.42
C HIS A 382 1.69 -17.98 -4.44
N LEU A 383 2.83 -17.40 -4.84
CA LEU A 383 2.97 -15.95 -4.98
C LEU A 383 2.00 -15.37 -6.02
N ALA A 384 1.87 -16.02 -7.17
CA ALA A 384 0.92 -15.61 -8.20
C ALA A 384 -0.53 -15.65 -7.69
N VAL A 385 -0.89 -16.66 -6.89
CA VAL A 385 -2.20 -16.75 -6.23
C VAL A 385 -2.38 -15.64 -5.20
N HIS A 386 -1.39 -15.39 -4.34
CA HIS A 386 -1.44 -14.37 -3.30
C HIS A 386 -1.70 -12.97 -3.88
N PHE A 387 -0.96 -12.61 -4.94
CA PHE A 387 -1.07 -11.31 -5.60
C PHE A 387 -2.12 -11.26 -6.73
N GLU A 388 -2.92 -12.32 -6.92
CA GLU A 388 -3.98 -12.40 -7.92
C GLU A 388 -3.50 -12.17 -9.38
N LEU A 389 -2.32 -12.69 -9.70
CA LEU A 389 -1.68 -12.56 -11.02
C LEU A 389 -2.22 -13.63 -11.98
N HIS A 390 -3.44 -13.44 -12.48
CA HIS A 390 -4.21 -14.42 -13.26
C HIS A 390 -3.44 -14.96 -14.50
N GLU A 391 -2.82 -14.08 -15.27
CA GLU A 391 -1.99 -14.46 -16.41
C GLU A 391 -0.74 -15.23 -15.98
N ALA A 392 -0.10 -14.80 -14.88
CA ALA A 392 1.07 -15.48 -14.36
C ALA A 392 0.72 -16.91 -13.89
N ILE A 393 -0.42 -17.10 -13.22
CA ILE A 393 -0.94 -18.41 -12.83
C ILE A 393 -1.07 -19.32 -14.07
N ASN A 394 -1.73 -18.84 -15.13
CA ASN A 394 -1.92 -19.61 -16.35
C ASN A 394 -0.59 -19.97 -17.05
N MET A 395 0.36 -19.04 -17.08
CA MET A 395 1.68 -19.26 -17.70
C MET A 395 2.54 -20.23 -16.89
N LEU A 396 2.55 -20.12 -15.56
CA LEU A 396 3.24 -21.07 -14.68
C LEU A 396 2.70 -22.49 -14.85
N LEU A 397 1.38 -22.66 -14.89
CA LEU A 397 0.76 -23.97 -15.12
C LEU A 397 1.10 -24.55 -16.50
N LYS A 398 1.11 -23.73 -17.56
CA LYS A 398 1.56 -24.15 -18.90
C LYS A 398 3.03 -24.54 -18.94
N ASN A 399 3.86 -23.90 -18.12
CA ASN A 399 5.29 -24.21 -17.99
C ASN A 399 5.56 -25.42 -17.08
N GLY A 400 4.52 -26.14 -16.64
CA GLY A 400 4.66 -27.37 -15.87
C GLY A 400 4.90 -27.18 -14.38
N CYS A 401 4.63 -25.99 -13.82
CA CYS A 401 4.61 -25.83 -12.37
C CYS A 401 3.58 -26.78 -11.74
N ASP A 402 3.98 -27.47 -10.67
CA ASP A 402 3.09 -28.38 -9.95
C ASP A 402 1.94 -27.60 -9.31
N ILE A 403 0.73 -27.82 -9.81
CA ILE A 403 -0.51 -27.18 -9.35
C ILE A 403 -0.86 -27.54 -7.90
N ASN A 404 -0.39 -28.70 -7.43
CA ASN A 404 -0.61 -29.19 -6.07
C ASN A 404 0.69 -29.12 -5.23
N GLY A 405 1.72 -28.46 -5.76
CA GLY A 405 3.04 -28.40 -5.12
C GLY A 405 2.96 -27.71 -3.78
N ARG A 406 3.46 -28.38 -2.73
CA ARG A 406 3.44 -27.92 -1.33
C ARG A 406 4.76 -27.38 -0.85
N LYS A 407 5.66 -27.03 -1.79
CA LYS A 407 7.04 -26.63 -1.53
C LYS A 407 7.06 -25.84 -0.22
N GLY A 408 7.78 -26.36 0.78
CA GLY A 408 7.95 -25.81 2.13
C GLY A 408 6.69 -25.61 2.99
N LEU A 409 5.65 -24.93 2.51
CA LEU A 409 4.56 -24.36 3.32
C LEU A 409 3.58 -25.40 3.87
N GLU A 410 3.65 -26.66 3.41
CA GLU A 410 2.62 -27.70 3.60
C GLU A 410 1.22 -27.31 3.06
N LEU A 411 1.06 -26.06 2.59
CA LEU A 411 -0.10 -25.45 1.95
C LEU A 411 -0.03 -25.68 0.44
N THR A 412 -1.18 -25.93 -0.20
CA THR A 412 -1.27 -25.91 -1.68
C THR A 412 -1.71 -24.54 -2.19
N PRO A 413 -1.45 -24.21 -3.47
CA PRO A 413 -1.97 -22.99 -4.07
C PRO A 413 -3.50 -22.89 -4.00
N LEU A 414 -4.21 -24.02 -4.08
CA LEU A 414 -5.67 -24.07 -3.94
C LEU A 414 -6.11 -23.68 -2.52
N LEU A 415 -5.47 -24.21 -1.48
CA LEU A 415 -5.83 -23.89 -0.10
C LEU A 415 -5.54 -22.41 0.21
N MET A 416 -4.42 -21.88 -0.30
CA MET A 416 -4.10 -20.45 -0.21
C MET A 416 -5.18 -19.57 -0.88
N ALA A 417 -5.66 -19.97 -2.06
CA ALA A 417 -6.71 -19.22 -2.75
C ALA A 417 -8.00 -19.19 -1.94
N ILE A 418 -8.38 -20.31 -1.31
CA ILE A 418 -9.59 -20.40 -0.48
C ILE A 418 -9.44 -19.56 0.80
N ASP A 419 -8.32 -19.68 1.52
CA ASP A 419 -8.13 -18.96 2.79
C ASP A 419 -8.10 -17.43 2.63
N ASN A 420 -7.61 -16.96 1.48
CA ASN A 420 -7.62 -15.56 1.08
C ASN A 420 -8.93 -15.10 0.41
N GLY A 421 -9.97 -15.94 0.36
CA GLY A 421 -11.26 -15.62 -0.25
C GLY A 421 -11.21 -15.41 -1.78
N ARG A 422 -10.18 -15.89 -2.46
CA ARG A 422 -9.96 -15.70 -3.92
C ARG A 422 -10.73 -16.73 -4.74
N ILE A 423 -12.06 -16.65 -4.69
CA ILE A 423 -12.98 -17.64 -5.28
C ILE A 423 -12.70 -17.89 -6.77
N GLY A 424 -12.51 -16.84 -7.57
CA GLY A 424 -12.25 -16.98 -9.01
C GLY A 424 -10.95 -17.73 -9.31
N ILE A 425 -9.91 -17.50 -8.50
CA ILE A 425 -8.63 -18.22 -8.61
C ILE A 425 -8.77 -19.66 -8.14
N ALA A 426 -9.48 -19.91 -7.04
CA ALA A 426 -9.76 -21.26 -6.57
C ALA A 426 -10.51 -22.09 -7.63
N GLU A 427 -11.54 -21.50 -8.27
CA GLU A 427 -12.26 -22.13 -9.38
C GLU A 427 -11.34 -22.44 -10.57
N MET A 428 -10.48 -21.49 -10.95
CA MET A 428 -9.50 -21.65 -12.02
C MET A 428 -8.50 -22.79 -11.73
N LEU A 429 -7.96 -22.86 -10.51
CA LEU A 429 -7.05 -23.92 -10.09
C LEU A 429 -7.76 -25.28 -10.16
N LEU A 430 -9.00 -25.38 -9.67
CA LEU A 430 -9.80 -26.60 -9.77
C LEU A 430 -10.06 -27.01 -11.24
N ASP A 431 -10.28 -26.05 -12.15
CA ASP A 431 -10.47 -26.33 -13.58
C ASP A 431 -9.18 -26.86 -14.24
N ASN A 432 -8.02 -26.47 -13.72
CA ASN A 432 -6.72 -26.94 -14.18
C ASN A 432 -6.22 -28.20 -13.44
N GLY A 433 -7.07 -28.86 -12.65
CA GLY A 433 -6.75 -30.13 -12.01
C GLY A 433 -6.17 -30.06 -10.60
N ALA A 434 -6.25 -28.90 -9.93
CA ALA A 434 -5.96 -28.82 -8.50
C ALA A 434 -6.91 -29.72 -7.71
N HIS A 435 -6.39 -30.39 -6.68
CA HIS A 435 -7.17 -31.28 -5.83
C HIS A 435 -6.89 -31.04 -4.34
N MET A 436 -7.82 -31.42 -3.47
CA MET A 436 -7.70 -31.20 -2.03
C MET A 436 -6.71 -32.15 -1.33
N GLY A 437 -6.07 -33.04 -2.09
CA GLY A 437 -5.11 -34.02 -1.58
C GLY A 437 -5.58 -35.45 -1.83
N THR A 438 -4.69 -36.41 -1.60
CA THR A 438 -4.97 -37.86 -1.75
C THR A 438 -4.98 -38.59 -0.40
N VAL A 439 -4.61 -37.90 0.68
CA VAL A 439 -4.61 -38.46 2.04
C VAL A 439 -5.94 -38.12 2.72
N SER A 440 -6.55 -39.13 3.34
CA SER A 440 -7.78 -38.99 4.12
C SER A 440 -7.67 -37.84 5.12
N GLY A 441 -8.66 -36.95 5.13
CA GLY A 441 -8.73 -35.83 6.08
C GLY A 441 -8.04 -34.54 5.61
N GLN A 442 -7.38 -34.50 4.45
CA GLN A 442 -6.91 -33.22 3.89
C GLN A 442 -8.08 -32.38 3.33
N SER A 443 -9.09 -33.02 2.75
CA SER A 443 -10.29 -32.38 2.20
C SER A 443 -11.09 -31.58 3.24
N ILE A 444 -11.04 -31.97 4.52
CA ILE A 444 -11.70 -31.29 5.63
C ILE A 444 -11.19 -29.88 5.85
N MET A 445 -9.90 -29.65 5.65
CA MET A 445 -9.33 -28.31 5.80
C MET A 445 -9.90 -27.39 4.72
N TYR A 446 -9.80 -27.77 3.44
CA TYR A 446 -10.30 -26.97 2.33
C TYR A 446 -11.78 -26.63 2.48
N LEU A 447 -12.60 -27.63 2.84
CA LEU A 447 -14.03 -27.46 2.99
C LEU A 447 -14.38 -26.58 4.20
N THR A 448 -13.69 -26.75 5.33
CA THR A 448 -13.95 -25.92 6.52
C THR A 448 -13.55 -24.47 6.28
N VAL A 449 -12.38 -24.24 5.68
CA VAL A 449 -11.91 -22.89 5.35
C VAL A 449 -12.82 -22.21 4.34
N ALA A 450 -13.32 -22.96 3.35
CA ALA A 450 -14.29 -22.46 2.37
C ALA A 450 -15.67 -22.18 2.99
N MET A 451 -15.97 -22.73 4.17
CA MET A 451 -17.21 -22.48 4.91
C MET A 451 -17.09 -21.32 5.91
N GLU A 452 -15.90 -20.77 6.14
CA GLU A 452 -15.79 -19.59 7.00
C GLU A 452 -16.50 -18.38 6.40
N PRO A 453 -17.13 -17.52 7.23
CA PRO A 453 -17.86 -16.35 6.74
C PRO A 453 -17.06 -15.43 5.80
N LYS A 454 -15.75 -15.26 6.05
CA LYS A 454 -14.86 -14.43 5.21
C LYS A 454 -14.61 -14.99 3.81
N ASN A 455 -14.77 -16.31 3.63
CA ASN A 455 -14.37 -17.04 2.42
C ASN A 455 -15.56 -17.72 1.72
N TYR A 456 -16.77 -17.62 2.31
CA TYR A 456 -17.89 -18.46 1.91
C TYR A 456 -18.39 -18.14 0.50
N SER A 457 -18.42 -19.18 -0.32
CA SER A 457 -19.15 -19.23 -1.58
C SER A 457 -19.84 -20.58 -1.68
N GLU A 458 -21.17 -20.59 -1.61
CA GLU A 458 -21.97 -21.81 -1.70
C GLU A 458 -21.56 -22.64 -2.94
N ARG A 459 -21.38 -21.96 -4.08
CA ARG A 459 -20.94 -22.56 -5.35
C ARG A 459 -19.56 -23.21 -5.22
N LEU A 460 -18.59 -22.54 -4.61
CA LEU A 460 -17.25 -23.09 -4.44
C LEU A 460 -17.29 -24.33 -3.53
N VAL A 461 -18.00 -24.26 -2.40
CA VAL A 461 -18.13 -25.37 -1.46
C VAL A 461 -18.80 -26.58 -2.12
N GLN A 462 -19.92 -26.37 -2.84
CA GLN A 462 -20.58 -27.43 -3.61
C GLN A 462 -19.63 -28.07 -4.63
N ARG A 463 -18.81 -27.26 -5.29
CA ARG A 463 -17.83 -27.72 -6.29
C ARG A 463 -16.68 -28.51 -5.65
N LEU A 464 -16.17 -28.08 -4.50
CA LEU A 464 -15.18 -28.82 -3.71
C LEU A 464 -15.74 -30.18 -3.27
N ILE A 465 -16.96 -30.21 -2.73
CA ILE A 465 -17.69 -31.45 -2.37
C ILE A 465 -17.82 -32.38 -3.58
N ALA A 466 -18.16 -31.84 -4.76
CA ALA A 466 -18.33 -32.62 -5.96
C ALA A 466 -17.01 -33.18 -6.54
N LYS A 467 -15.88 -32.48 -6.33
CA LYS A 467 -14.58 -32.84 -6.91
C LYS A 467 -13.66 -33.65 -6.00
N GLY A 468 -13.78 -33.59 -4.68
CA GLY A 468 -12.68 -34.08 -3.83
C GLY A 468 -13.02 -34.61 -2.44
N ILE A 469 -14.27 -34.98 -2.16
CA ILE A 469 -14.50 -35.93 -1.07
C ILE A 469 -14.20 -37.32 -1.63
N GLY A 470 -13.12 -37.92 -1.14
CA GLY A 470 -12.64 -39.21 -1.64
C GLY A 470 -13.65 -40.33 -1.38
N ASP A 471 -13.61 -41.39 -2.20
CA ASP A 471 -14.42 -42.59 -1.95
C ASP A 471 -14.07 -43.17 -0.57
N GLY A 472 -15.01 -43.12 0.38
CA GLY A 472 -14.84 -43.61 1.74
C GLY A 472 -14.61 -42.55 2.83
N GLU A 473 -14.53 -41.26 2.49
CA GLU A 473 -14.53 -40.19 3.49
C GLU A 473 -15.93 -39.99 4.11
N ASP A 474 -15.97 -39.84 5.43
CA ASP A 474 -17.23 -39.64 6.16
C ASP A 474 -17.72 -38.18 5.99
N PHE A 475 -18.78 -38.00 5.20
CA PHE A 475 -19.41 -36.69 5.00
C PHE A 475 -19.87 -36.02 6.30
N SER A 476 -20.03 -36.79 7.38
CA SER A 476 -20.43 -36.27 8.69
C SER A 476 -19.40 -35.31 9.30
N LEU A 477 -18.12 -35.44 8.91
CA LEU A 477 -17.05 -34.54 9.32
C LEU A 477 -17.28 -33.08 8.92
N TYR A 478 -18.02 -32.83 7.84
CA TYR A 478 -18.28 -31.48 7.32
C TYR A 478 -19.61 -30.90 7.79
N LEU A 479 -20.46 -31.68 8.48
CA LEU A 479 -21.76 -31.21 8.97
C LEU A 479 -21.62 -30.18 10.09
N LEU A 480 -20.68 -30.39 11.00
CA LEU A 480 -20.41 -29.48 12.12
C LEU A 480 -20.05 -28.06 11.66
N PRO A 481 -19.02 -27.84 10.82
CA PRO A 481 -18.68 -26.49 10.35
C PRO A 481 -19.80 -25.89 9.49
N ALA A 482 -20.47 -26.68 8.65
CA ALA A 482 -21.61 -26.18 7.86
C ALA A 482 -22.76 -25.69 8.75
N ALA A 483 -23.05 -26.38 9.85
CA ALA A 483 -24.09 -26.00 10.81
C ALA A 483 -23.66 -24.83 11.71
N GLU A 484 -22.41 -24.84 12.18
CA GLU A 484 -21.82 -23.77 13.00
C GLU A 484 -21.83 -22.41 12.30
N PHE A 485 -21.63 -22.39 10.98
CA PHE A 485 -21.67 -21.16 10.18
C PHE A 485 -23.03 -20.90 9.50
N GLY A 486 -24.04 -21.75 9.73
CA GLY A 486 -25.41 -21.53 9.24
C GLY A 486 -25.65 -21.83 7.76
N HIS A 487 -24.76 -22.57 7.10
CA HIS A 487 -24.80 -22.89 5.67
C HIS A 487 -25.83 -23.98 5.34
N THR A 488 -27.11 -23.65 5.49
CA THR A 488 -28.25 -24.58 5.39
C THR A 488 -28.28 -25.36 4.07
N ALA A 489 -27.92 -24.74 2.94
CA ALA A 489 -27.86 -25.41 1.64
C ALA A 489 -26.78 -26.51 1.61
N ILE A 490 -25.63 -26.25 2.23
CA ILE A 490 -24.53 -27.21 2.35
C ILE A 490 -24.90 -28.34 3.32
N VAL A 491 -25.54 -28.03 4.46
CA VAL A 491 -26.05 -29.05 5.39
C VAL A 491 -27.00 -30.03 4.67
N LYS A 492 -27.96 -29.51 3.91
CA LYS A 492 -28.88 -30.34 3.11
C LYS A 492 -28.14 -31.21 2.09
N LEU A 493 -27.14 -30.64 1.40
CA LEU A 493 -26.32 -31.39 0.44
C LEU A 493 -25.57 -32.54 1.10
N LEU A 494 -24.93 -32.30 2.25
CA LEU A 494 -24.18 -33.31 2.99
C LEU A 494 -25.09 -34.43 3.50
N LEU A 495 -26.27 -34.11 4.04
CA LEU A 495 -27.26 -35.11 4.46
C LEU A 495 -27.75 -35.96 3.29
N ASN A 496 -28.02 -35.35 2.13
CA ASN A 496 -28.39 -36.07 0.91
C ASN A 496 -27.28 -37.00 0.40
N LYS A 497 -26.02 -36.72 0.74
CA LYS A 497 -24.84 -37.55 0.44
C LYS A 497 -24.59 -38.66 1.48
N GLY A 498 -25.44 -38.78 2.49
CA GLY A 498 -25.37 -39.85 3.50
C GLY A 498 -24.61 -39.49 4.77
N ALA A 499 -24.35 -38.20 5.02
CA ALA A 499 -23.77 -37.75 6.28
C ALA A 499 -24.69 -38.13 7.46
N ASN A 500 -24.11 -38.69 8.52
CA ASN A 500 -24.82 -39.03 9.75
C ASN A 500 -25.12 -37.75 10.54
N ILE A 501 -26.40 -37.42 10.66
CA ILE A 501 -26.88 -36.23 11.39
C ILE A 501 -26.50 -36.24 12.88
N ASP A 502 -26.30 -37.42 13.45
CA ASP A 502 -25.95 -37.62 14.87
C ASP A 502 -24.44 -37.77 15.10
N ALA A 503 -23.61 -37.58 14.06
CA ALA A 503 -22.17 -37.60 14.22
C ALA A 503 -21.71 -36.49 15.17
N ALA A 504 -20.80 -36.85 16.06
CA ALA A 504 -20.26 -35.98 17.07
C ALA A 504 -18.74 -35.85 16.95
N ASP A 505 -18.20 -34.67 17.26
CA ASP A 505 -16.75 -34.47 17.36
C ASP A 505 -16.18 -35.11 18.64
N SER A 506 -14.87 -34.95 18.84
CA SER A 506 -14.15 -35.39 20.05
C SER A 506 -14.69 -34.79 21.34
N SER A 507 -15.44 -33.69 21.26
CA SER A 507 -16.10 -33.01 22.38
C SER A 507 -17.59 -33.40 22.51
N LEU A 508 -18.03 -34.44 21.80
CA LEU A 508 -19.42 -34.92 21.75
C LEU A 508 -20.42 -33.88 21.23
N ARG A 509 -19.96 -32.85 20.50
CA ARG A 509 -20.82 -31.85 19.87
C ARG A 509 -21.32 -32.38 18.54
N THR A 510 -22.62 -32.23 18.29
CA THR A 510 -23.26 -32.58 17.01
C THR A 510 -23.63 -31.31 16.24
N ALA A 511 -23.97 -31.44 14.96
CA ALA A 511 -24.44 -30.30 14.15
C ALA A 511 -25.62 -29.55 14.78
N LEU A 512 -26.50 -30.26 15.52
CA LEU A 512 -27.61 -29.62 16.24
C LEU A 512 -27.13 -28.75 17.40
N HIS A 513 -26.08 -29.16 18.11
CA HIS A 513 -25.52 -28.38 19.22
C HIS A 513 -24.93 -27.05 18.74
N THR A 514 -24.28 -27.02 17.56
CA THR A 514 -23.65 -25.81 17.02
C THR A 514 -24.64 -24.90 16.29
N ALA A 515 -25.69 -25.47 15.67
CA ALA A 515 -26.72 -24.69 14.98
C ALA A 515 -27.52 -23.73 15.89
N ILE A 516 -27.53 -23.97 17.20
CA ILE A 516 -28.27 -23.16 18.20
C ILE A 516 -27.53 -21.86 18.54
N LEU A 517 -26.22 -21.76 18.29
CA LEU A 517 -25.40 -20.58 18.60
C LEU A 517 -25.59 -19.40 17.63
N LEU A 518 -26.47 -19.54 16.62
CA LEU A 518 -26.73 -18.55 15.56
C LEU A 518 -28.05 -17.76 15.74
N GLN A 519 -28.63 -17.73 16.95
CA GLN A 519 -29.69 -16.78 17.32
C GLN A 519 -29.08 -15.60 18.07
#